data_AF-A0A844XWQ7-F1
#
_entry.id   AF-A0A844XWQ7-F1
#
_cell.length_a   1.000
_cell.length_b   1.000
_cell.length_c   1.000
_cell.angle_alpha   90.00
_cell.angle_beta   90.00
_cell.angle_gamma   90.00
#
_symmetry.space_group_name_H-M   'P 1'
#
loop_
_entity.id
_entity.type
_entity.pdbx_description
1 polymer ?
#
loop_
_entity_poly.entity_id
_entity_poly.type
_entity_poly.pdbx_seq_one_letter_code
_entity_poly.pdbx_strand_id
1 'polypeptide(L)'
;MEQDLPYEMIRNPNLPWGYWCVADPEYEPALIDETGRRWDSLREYLWCGRLSMARRSHWEFVNQLEFLLAVLAGIDRRIVHIEEQVRDLFQGSWDLSFHYACWLKGQGLSNGFDQLSAEGRAVLVMLASTRPRSAAPIPIGLPTIAPQRGFDRGETREDRERIFAVNEKFALNLPARFIREEIDEFPGIKLIGPPEGANIPLGRVLWSMTFGDDFARDRLFAWLIHRLDRWEAWTALASLQGAQALSEHFLQLRFADEPLETG
;
A
#
# COMPACT_ATOMS: atom_id res chain seq x y z
N MET A 1 6.51 33.51 -16.12
CA MET A 1 6.02 33.52 -14.73
C MET A 1 4.53 33.22 -14.78
N GLU A 2 4.18 31.98 -15.08
CA GLU A 2 2.88 31.42 -14.71
C GLU A 2 3.01 31.07 -13.23
N GLN A 3 2.22 31.72 -12.39
CA GLN A 3 2.14 31.35 -10.98
C GLN A 3 1.58 29.93 -10.89
N ASP A 4 2.24 29.09 -10.08
CA ASP A 4 1.80 27.74 -9.70
C ASP A 4 0.40 27.79 -9.09
N LEU A 5 -0.62 27.80 -9.93
CA LEU A 5 -1.99 27.65 -9.47
C LEU A 5 -2.13 26.25 -8.86
N PRO A 6 -2.69 26.12 -7.65
CA PRO A 6 -2.92 24.82 -7.02
C PRO A 6 -3.63 23.84 -7.96
N TYR A 7 -3.26 22.55 -7.89
CA TYR A 7 -3.80 21.50 -8.76
C TYR A 7 -5.33 21.52 -8.84
N GLU A 8 -6.00 21.73 -7.71
CA GLU A 8 -7.46 21.81 -7.58
C GLU A 8 -8.12 22.99 -8.31
N MET A 9 -7.36 24.02 -8.66
CA MET A 9 -7.85 25.13 -9.49
C MET A 9 -7.81 24.80 -11.00
N ILE A 10 -6.96 23.86 -11.40
CA ILE A 10 -6.73 23.51 -12.82
C ILE A 10 -7.37 22.16 -13.16
N ARG A 11 -7.47 21.26 -12.18
CA ARG A 11 -7.86 19.85 -12.34
C ARG A 11 -8.89 19.45 -11.29
N ASN A 12 -9.70 18.45 -11.64
CA ASN A 12 -10.61 17.84 -10.69
C ASN A 12 -9.87 16.84 -9.78
N PRO A 13 -9.73 17.09 -8.46
CA PRO A 13 -8.99 16.21 -7.55
C PRO A 13 -9.70 14.89 -7.26
N ASN A 14 -10.97 14.75 -7.65
CA ASN A 14 -11.74 13.51 -7.49
C ASN A 14 -11.54 12.53 -8.65
N LEU A 15 -10.80 12.93 -9.71
CA LEU A 15 -10.49 12.07 -10.84
C LEU A 15 -9.05 11.58 -10.77
N PRO A 16 -8.74 10.38 -11.30
CA PRO A 16 -7.37 9.90 -11.40
C PRO A 16 -6.50 10.88 -12.21
N TRP A 17 -5.24 11.04 -11.81
CA TRP A 17 -4.29 11.86 -12.55
C TRP A 17 -4.18 11.39 -14.02
N GLY A 18 -4.11 12.33 -14.96
CA GLY A 18 -4.03 12.02 -16.39
C GLY A 18 -5.38 11.72 -17.06
N TYR A 19 -6.52 11.95 -16.39
CA TYR A 19 -7.86 11.80 -17.00
C TYR A 19 -8.08 12.68 -18.24
N TRP A 20 -7.26 13.71 -18.42
CA TRP A 20 -7.29 14.62 -19.57
C TRP A 20 -6.48 14.11 -20.77
N CYS A 21 -5.70 13.03 -20.62
CA CYS A 21 -4.97 12.44 -21.73
C CYS A 21 -5.94 11.77 -22.71
N VAL A 22 -5.59 11.83 -23.99
CA VAL A 22 -6.38 11.25 -25.09
C VAL A 22 -5.63 10.05 -25.64
N ALA A 23 -6.34 8.96 -25.93
CA ALA A 23 -5.75 7.82 -26.63
C ALA A 23 -5.51 8.16 -28.10
N ASP A 24 -4.31 7.85 -28.61
CA ASP A 24 -4.00 7.96 -30.04
C ASP A 24 -4.60 6.76 -30.79
N PRO A 25 -5.53 6.97 -31.74
CA PRO A 25 -6.15 5.87 -32.48
C PRO A 25 -5.22 5.23 -33.51
N GLU A 26 -4.10 5.87 -33.86
CA GLU A 26 -3.18 5.41 -34.91
C GLU A 26 -1.98 4.63 -34.35
N TYR A 27 -1.74 4.69 -33.04
CA TYR A 27 -0.57 4.08 -32.41
C TYR A 27 -0.95 3.41 -31.08
N GLU A 28 -0.68 2.11 -30.95
CA GLU A 28 -0.93 1.36 -29.72
C GLU A 28 0.37 0.89 -29.04
N PRO A 29 0.54 1.12 -27.73
CA PRO A 29 -0.18 2.07 -26.89
C PRO A 29 0.44 3.48 -27.01
N ALA A 30 -0.33 4.49 -27.44
CA ALA A 30 0.05 5.90 -27.29
C ALA A 30 -1.05 6.70 -26.60
N LEU A 31 -0.64 7.42 -25.55
CA LEU A 31 -1.41 8.47 -24.89
C LEU A 31 -0.82 9.83 -25.29
N ILE A 32 -1.70 10.75 -25.64
CA ILE A 32 -1.35 12.13 -25.99
C ILE A 32 -1.69 13.01 -24.78
N ASP A 33 -0.71 13.78 -24.33
CA ASP A 33 -0.92 14.80 -23.29
C ASP A 33 -1.46 16.12 -23.88
N GLU A 34 -1.75 17.08 -23.00
CA GLU A 34 -2.29 18.39 -23.39
C GLU A 34 -1.34 19.25 -24.24
N THR A 35 -0.04 18.94 -24.21
CA THR A 35 0.98 19.60 -25.04
C THR A 35 1.14 18.93 -26.40
N GLY A 36 0.37 17.88 -26.68
CA GLY A 36 0.46 17.08 -27.89
C GLY A 36 1.61 16.06 -27.88
N ARG A 37 2.30 15.88 -26.74
CA ARG A 37 3.38 14.91 -26.62
C ARG A 37 2.80 13.52 -26.37
N ARG A 38 3.44 12.53 -26.99
CA ARG A 38 3.07 11.11 -26.91
C ARG A 38 3.84 10.38 -25.82
N TRP A 39 3.15 9.45 -25.17
CA TRP A 39 3.64 8.61 -24.08
C TRP A 39 3.15 7.17 -24.25
N ASP A 40 3.96 6.17 -23.91
CA ASP A 40 3.55 4.76 -24.01
C ASP A 40 2.46 4.40 -22.99
N SER A 41 2.40 5.14 -21.87
CA SER A 41 1.43 4.90 -20.79
C SER A 41 1.28 6.12 -19.88
N LEU A 42 0.17 6.19 -19.13
CA LEU A 42 -0.01 7.20 -18.07
C LEU A 42 1.10 7.11 -17.00
N ARG A 43 1.57 5.90 -16.71
CA ARG A 43 2.67 5.65 -15.77
C ARG A 43 3.98 6.25 -16.25
N GLU A 44 4.26 6.13 -17.55
CA GLU A 44 5.42 6.78 -18.16
C GLU A 44 5.27 8.29 -18.15
N TYR A 45 4.09 8.79 -18.51
CA TYR A 45 3.83 10.22 -18.51
C TYR A 45 4.05 10.83 -17.12
N LEU A 46 3.55 10.17 -16.07
CA LEU A 46 3.83 10.57 -14.69
C LEU A 46 5.34 10.58 -14.41
N TRP A 47 6.04 9.47 -14.65
CA TRP A 47 7.44 9.31 -14.26
C TRP A 47 8.38 10.25 -15.04
N CYS A 48 8.30 10.20 -16.36
CA CYS A 48 9.24 10.88 -17.25
C CYS A 48 8.80 12.31 -17.57
N GLY A 49 7.49 12.54 -17.67
CA GLY A 49 6.93 13.85 -17.99
C GLY A 49 6.77 14.71 -16.74
N ARG A 50 5.86 14.31 -15.84
CA ARG A 50 5.48 15.13 -14.67
C ARG A 50 6.55 15.17 -13.58
N LEU A 51 7.19 14.05 -13.28
CA LEU A 51 8.22 13.95 -12.24
C LEU A 51 9.64 14.17 -12.77
N SER A 52 9.80 14.28 -14.09
CA SER A 52 11.10 14.48 -14.76
C SER A 52 12.15 13.43 -14.38
N MET A 53 11.71 12.20 -14.11
CA MET A 53 12.58 11.09 -13.73
C MET A 53 13.10 10.36 -14.96
N ALA A 54 14.32 9.84 -14.88
CA ALA A 54 14.89 9.05 -15.95
C ALA A 54 14.19 7.68 -16.07
N ARG A 55 13.85 7.29 -17.30
CA ARG A 55 13.46 5.91 -17.62
C ARG A 55 14.73 5.07 -17.79
N ARG A 56 14.99 4.18 -16.84
CA ARG A 56 16.07 3.19 -16.94
C ARG A 56 15.52 1.87 -17.50
N SER A 57 15.93 0.73 -16.96
CA SER A 57 15.34 -0.56 -17.34
C SER A 57 13.84 -0.60 -17.02
N HIS A 58 13.08 -1.41 -17.75
CA HIS A 58 11.64 -1.58 -17.48
C HIS A 58 11.38 -2.07 -16.05
N TRP A 59 12.23 -2.97 -15.55
CA TRP A 59 12.14 -3.48 -14.18
C TRP A 59 12.34 -2.39 -13.13
N GLU A 60 13.37 -1.53 -13.28
CA GLU A 60 13.57 -0.40 -12.36
C GLU A 60 12.40 0.59 -12.42
N PHE A 61 11.92 0.91 -13.63
CA PHE A 61 10.79 1.80 -13.83
C PHE A 61 9.53 1.32 -13.11
N VAL A 62 9.17 0.04 -13.26
CA VAL A 62 8.02 -0.54 -12.58
C VAL A 62 8.23 -0.51 -11.06
N ASN A 63 9.37 -0.97 -10.56
CA ASN A 63 9.64 -0.98 -9.13
C ASN A 63 9.58 0.41 -8.49
N GLN A 64 10.12 1.43 -9.14
CA GLN A 64 10.09 2.79 -8.60
C GLN A 64 8.67 3.35 -8.52
N LEU A 65 7.80 3.01 -9.48
CA LEU A 65 6.39 3.41 -9.44
C LEU A 65 5.59 2.61 -8.40
N GLU A 66 5.88 1.32 -8.23
CA GLU A 66 5.29 0.51 -7.16
C GLU A 66 5.74 1.01 -5.77
N PHE A 67 7.00 1.44 -5.64
CA PHE A 67 7.52 2.05 -4.42
C PHE A 67 6.84 3.39 -4.12
N LEU A 68 6.73 4.28 -5.12
CA LEU A 68 5.99 5.53 -4.99
C LEU A 68 4.54 5.28 -4.55
N LEU A 69 3.88 4.31 -5.19
CA LEU A 69 2.52 3.92 -4.85
C LEU A 69 2.40 3.44 -3.40
N ALA A 70 3.32 2.57 -2.93
CA ALA A 70 3.34 2.10 -1.54
C ALA A 70 3.53 3.25 -0.55
N VAL A 71 4.43 4.20 -0.85
CA VAL A 71 4.65 5.39 -0.02
C VAL A 71 3.39 6.26 0.04
N LEU A 72 2.77 6.58 -1.11
CA LEU A 72 1.55 7.40 -1.14
C LEU A 72 0.38 6.73 -0.41
N ALA A 73 0.24 5.40 -0.55
CA ALA A 73 -0.77 4.63 0.18
C ALA A 73 -0.52 4.65 1.70
N GLY A 74 0.74 4.55 2.13
CA GLY A 74 1.14 4.68 3.53
C GLY A 74 0.74 6.04 4.13
N ILE A 75 1.00 7.13 3.40
CA ILE A 75 0.61 8.49 3.81
C ILE A 75 -0.92 8.64 3.85
N ASP A 76 -1.65 8.13 2.85
CA ASP A 76 -3.12 8.26 2.77
C ASP A 76 -3.84 7.53 3.91
N ARG A 77 -3.31 6.39 4.36
CA ARG A 77 -3.90 5.59 5.44
C ARG A 77 -3.86 6.25 6.81
N ARG A 78 -2.90 7.15 7.08
CA ARG A 78 -2.75 7.95 8.32
C ARG A 78 -2.74 7.18 9.65
N ILE A 79 -2.70 5.85 9.60
CA ILE A 79 -2.79 4.96 10.77
C ILE A 79 -1.41 4.39 11.14
N VAL A 80 -0.51 4.27 10.16
CA VAL A 80 0.84 3.73 10.36
C VAL A 80 1.78 4.87 10.72
N HIS A 81 2.41 4.82 11.90
CA HIS A 81 3.34 5.86 12.35
C HIS A 81 4.63 5.88 11.49
N ILE A 82 5.30 7.03 11.50
CA ILE A 82 6.43 7.29 10.60
C ILE A 82 7.58 6.30 10.83
N GLU A 83 7.88 5.96 12.08
CA GLU A 83 8.93 5.04 12.47
C GLU A 83 8.74 3.66 11.82
N GLU A 84 7.50 3.17 11.80
CA GLU A 84 7.17 1.91 11.15
C GLU A 84 7.29 2.01 9.62
N GLN A 85 6.83 3.12 9.03
CA GLN A 85 7.02 3.36 7.59
C GLN A 85 8.50 3.39 7.21
N VAL A 86 9.36 4.01 8.01
CA VAL A 86 10.81 4.02 7.79
C VAL A 86 11.37 2.59 7.86
N ARG A 87 10.93 1.79 8.82
CA ARG A 87 11.37 0.39 8.94
C ARG A 87 10.93 -0.45 7.74
N ASP A 88 9.67 -0.35 7.33
CA ASP A 88 9.06 -1.23 6.33
C ASP A 88 9.33 -0.80 4.88
N LEU A 89 9.36 0.51 4.58
CA LEU A 89 9.62 1.04 3.22
C LEU A 89 11.11 1.30 2.97
N PHE A 90 11.82 1.82 3.97
CA PHE A 90 13.19 2.30 3.82
C PHE A 90 14.22 1.43 4.55
N GLN A 91 13.83 0.20 4.95
CA GLN A 91 14.68 -0.75 5.66
C GLN A 91 15.29 -0.19 6.96
N GLY A 92 14.64 0.81 7.57
CA GLY A 92 15.12 1.50 8.76
C GLY A 92 16.06 2.68 8.49
N SER A 93 16.33 3.03 7.23
CA SER A 93 17.18 4.18 6.90
C SER A 93 16.41 5.50 6.98
N TRP A 94 16.64 6.23 8.07
CA TRP A 94 16.09 7.57 8.26
C TRP A 94 16.55 8.56 7.19
N ASP A 95 17.83 8.55 6.82
CA ASP A 95 18.36 9.47 5.80
C ASP A 95 17.66 9.31 4.45
N LEU A 96 17.44 8.06 4.01
CA LEU A 96 16.69 7.78 2.79
C LEU A 96 15.24 8.22 2.91
N SER A 97 14.60 7.97 4.06
CA SER A 97 13.21 8.38 4.29
C SER A 97 13.05 9.90 4.26
N PHE A 98 13.95 10.65 4.91
CA PHE A 98 13.92 12.10 4.94
C PHE A 98 14.18 12.69 3.56
N HIS A 99 15.15 12.13 2.83
CA HIS A 99 15.42 12.54 1.45
C HIS A 99 14.18 12.33 0.57
N TYR A 100 13.51 11.18 0.69
CA TYR A 100 12.31 10.87 -0.07
C TYR A 100 11.14 11.79 0.29
N ALA A 101 10.94 12.08 1.59
CA ALA A 101 9.93 13.03 2.05
C ALA A 101 10.15 14.45 1.48
N CYS A 102 11.40 14.92 1.49
CA CYS A 102 11.78 16.19 0.89
C CYS A 102 11.54 16.19 -0.62
N TRP A 103 11.85 15.09 -1.32
CA TRP A 103 11.57 14.95 -2.73
C TRP A 103 10.07 15.00 -3.04
N LEU A 104 9.22 14.26 -2.31
CA LEU A 104 7.77 14.29 -2.47
C LEU A 104 7.20 15.70 -2.24
N LYS A 105 7.72 16.41 -1.23
CA LYS A 105 7.36 17.80 -0.95
C LYS A 105 7.79 18.73 -2.07
N GLY A 106 9.00 18.57 -2.59
CA GLY A 106 9.50 19.32 -3.75
C GLY A 106 8.69 19.05 -5.03
N GLN A 107 8.15 17.84 -5.18
CA GLN A 107 7.26 17.48 -6.29
C GLN A 107 5.81 17.93 -6.10
N GLY A 108 5.46 18.49 -4.93
CA GLY A 108 4.10 18.94 -4.62
C GLY A 108 3.10 17.80 -4.40
N LEU A 109 3.54 16.56 -4.21
CA LEU A 109 2.66 15.40 -4.03
C LEU A 109 2.21 15.23 -2.57
N SER A 110 2.98 15.72 -1.61
CA SER A 110 2.66 15.63 -0.18
C SER A 110 3.38 16.72 0.62
N ASN A 111 2.97 16.93 1.86
CA ASN A 111 3.78 17.65 2.84
C ASN A 111 4.64 16.63 3.61
N GLY A 112 5.72 16.14 2.99
CA GLY A 112 6.54 15.08 3.56
C GLY A 112 5.75 13.78 3.70
N PHE A 113 5.78 13.15 4.88
CA PHE A 113 4.97 11.96 5.17
C PHE A 113 3.67 12.25 5.93
N ASP A 114 3.33 13.53 6.15
CA ASP A 114 2.18 13.90 6.98
C ASP A 114 0.85 13.77 6.22
N GLN A 115 0.78 14.33 5.01
CA GLN A 115 -0.45 14.42 4.25
C GLN A 115 -0.19 14.54 2.74
N LEU A 116 -0.96 13.79 1.95
CA LEU A 116 -1.02 13.94 0.49
C LEU A 116 -1.66 15.27 0.07
N SER A 117 -1.12 15.88 -0.98
CA SER A 117 -1.78 16.96 -1.70
C SER A 117 -2.94 16.43 -2.55
N ALA A 118 -3.74 17.34 -3.12
CA ALA A 118 -4.78 16.98 -4.08
C ALA A 118 -4.21 16.22 -5.29
N GLU A 119 -3.08 16.68 -5.83
CA GLU A 119 -2.38 15.98 -6.91
C GLU A 119 -1.85 14.62 -6.45
N GLY A 120 -1.23 14.55 -5.26
CA GLY A 120 -0.73 13.30 -4.69
C GLY A 120 -1.80 12.23 -4.56
N ARG A 121 -3.01 12.61 -4.14
CA ARG A 121 -4.16 11.70 -4.08
C ARG A 121 -4.64 11.28 -5.47
N ALA A 122 -4.71 12.19 -6.44
CA ALA A 122 -5.03 11.84 -7.83
C ALA A 122 -4.00 10.88 -8.44
N VAL A 123 -2.72 11.07 -8.13
CA VAL A 123 -1.61 10.19 -8.53
C VAL A 123 -1.72 8.82 -7.87
N LEU A 124 -2.01 8.75 -6.56
CA LEU A 124 -2.27 7.51 -5.85
C LEU A 124 -3.37 6.68 -6.56
N VAL A 125 -4.50 7.31 -6.87
CA VAL A 125 -5.62 6.64 -7.56
C VAL A 125 -5.22 6.19 -8.95
N MET A 126 -4.50 7.02 -9.72
CA MET A 126 -4.00 6.64 -11.05
C MET A 126 -3.05 5.45 -11.00
N LEU A 127 -2.08 5.47 -10.08
CA LEU A 127 -1.09 4.40 -9.96
C LEU A 127 -1.73 3.08 -9.55
N ALA A 128 -2.68 3.10 -8.61
CA ALA A 128 -3.45 1.92 -8.25
C ALA A 128 -4.31 1.38 -9.41
N SER A 129 -4.92 2.27 -10.19
CA SER A 129 -5.80 1.90 -11.32
C SER A 129 -5.04 1.37 -12.53
N THR A 130 -3.76 1.73 -12.65
CA THR A 130 -2.89 1.35 -13.78
C THR A 130 -1.86 0.29 -13.40
N ARG A 131 -1.96 -0.33 -12.21
CA ARG A 131 -1.05 -1.43 -11.82
C ARG A 131 -1.13 -2.55 -12.87
N PRO A 132 0.00 -3.25 -13.14
CA PRO A 132 -0.02 -4.44 -13.98
C PRO A 132 -1.04 -5.45 -13.48
N ARG A 133 -1.69 -6.21 -14.37
CA ARG A 133 -2.69 -7.22 -13.99
C ARG A 133 -2.15 -8.30 -13.04
N SER A 134 -0.83 -8.50 -13.03
CA SER A 134 -0.15 -9.44 -12.15
C SER A 134 0.06 -8.91 -10.73
N ALA A 135 -0.06 -7.60 -10.52
CA ALA A 135 0.14 -6.98 -9.21
C ALA A 135 -1.16 -7.04 -8.39
N ALA A 136 -1.03 -7.18 -7.07
CA ALA A 136 -2.20 -7.22 -6.19
C ALA A 136 -3.03 -5.93 -6.28
N PRO A 137 -4.36 -5.93 -6.07
CA PRO A 137 -5.10 -4.69 -5.90
C PRO A 137 -4.67 -3.96 -4.62
N ILE A 138 -4.62 -2.61 -4.65
CA ILE A 138 -4.38 -1.79 -3.46
C ILE A 138 -5.72 -1.34 -2.87
N PRO A 139 -5.91 -1.42 -1.55
CA PRO A 139 -7.18 -1.02 -0.96
C PRO A 139 -7.22 0.49 -0.78
N ILE A 140 -7.76 1.19 -1.78
CA ILE A 140 -8.06 2.63 -1.70
C ILE A 140 -9.48 2.79 -1.17
N GLY A 141 -9.65 3.61 -0.12
CA GLY A 141 -10.97 3.95 0.42
C GLY A 141 -11.69 2.83 1.17
N LEU A 142 -10.99 1.73 1.51
CA LEU A 142 -11.58 0.70 2.37
C LEU A 142 -11.78 1.23 3.80
N PRO A 143 -12.89 0.85 4.46
CA PRO A 143 -13.08 1.17 5.87
C PRO A 143 -11.99 0.51 6.69
N THR A 144 -11.43 1.30 7.59
CA THR A 144 -10.41 0.86 8.53
C THR A 144 -10.94 0.98 9.95
N ILE A 145 -10.43 0.14 10.84
CA ILE A 145 -10.60 0.32 12.29
C ILE A 145 -9.61 1.40 12.73
N ALA A 146 -9.92 2.21 13.73
CA ALA A 146 -8.90 3.09 14.31
C ALA A 146 -7.86 2.24 15.06
N PRO A 147 -6.54 2.50 14.96
CA PRO A 147 -5.53 1.76 15.71
C PRO A 147 -5.81 1.88 17.21
N GLN A 148 -6.14 0.76 17.85
CA GLN A 148 -6.63 0.75 19.22
C GLN A 148 -5.49 0.61 20.23
N ARG A 149 -5.37 1.56 21.15
CA ARG A 149 -4.58 1.42 22.39
C ARG A 149 -5.56 1.34 23.58
N GLY A 150 -5.63 0.20 24.27
CA GLY A 150 -6.42 0.01 25.51
C GLY A 150 -7.76 -0.75 25.39
N PHE A 151 -8.62 -0.64 26.42
CA PHE A 151 -9.96 -1.25 26.52
C PHE A 151 -10.98 -0.60 25.57
N ASP A 152 -11.96 -1.38 25.09
CA ASP A 152 -13.00 -0.99 24.12
C ASP A 152 -13.74 0.29 24.53
N ARG A 153 -13.35 1.43 23.96
CA ARG A 153 -14.02 2.74 24.14
C ARG A 153 -15.25 2.91 23.24
N GLY A 154 -16.04 1.85 23.05
CA GLY A 154 -17.37 1.96 22.46
C GLY A 154 -17.53 1.57 20.97
N GLU A 155 -16.59 0.83 20.37
CA GLU A 155 -16.93 0.05 19.16
C GLU A 155 -17.60 -1.26 19.59
N THR A 156 -18.78 -1.54 19.04
CA THR A 156 -19.45 -2.82 19.29
C THR A 156 -18.68 -3.94 18.57
N ARG A 157 -18.67 -5.15 19.15
CA ARG A 157 -18.15 -6.35 18.48
C ARG A 157 -18.70 -6.50 17.05
N GLU A 158 -19.96 -6.10 16.85
CA GLU A 158 -20.65 -6.12 15.56
C GLU A 158 -20.02 -5.17 14.54
N ASP A 159 -19.64 -3.95 14.93
CA ASP A 159 -18.97 -3.01 14.03
C ASP A 159 -17.60 -3.52 13.57
N ARG A 160 -16.84 -4.16 14.47
CA ARG A 160 -15.55 -4.75 14.14
C ARG A 160 -15.67 -5.91 13.17
N GLU A 161 -16.59 -6.83 13.44
CA GLU A 161 -16.86 -7.95 12.53
C GLU A 161 -17.36 -7.46 11.17
N ARG A 162 -18.14 -6.37 11.12
CA ARG A 162 -18.53 -5.73 9.85
C ARG A 162 -17.33 -5.20 9.09
N ILE A 163 -16.39 -4.51 9.75
CA ILE A 163 -15.18 -3.98 9.10
C ILE A 163 -14.26 -5.13 8.66
N PHE A 164 -14.09 -6.17 9.49
CA PHE A 164 -13.35 -7.36 9.11
C PHE A 164 -13.95 -8.06 7.90
N ALA A 165 -15.26 -8.27 7.87
CA ALA A 165 -15.93 -8.91 6.73
C ALA A 165 -15.71 -8.16 5.41
N VAL A 166 -15.71 -6.82 5.43
CA VAL A 166 -15.42 -6.01 4.23
C VAL A 166 -13.97 -6.21 3.77
N ASN A 167 -13.02 -6.15 4.70
CA ASN A 167 -11.59 -6.29 4.39
C ASN A 167 -11.22 -7.73 3.99
N GLU A 168 -11.80 -8.74 4.64
CA GLU A 168 -11.67 -10.16 4.28
C GLU A 168 -12.23 -10.42 2.87
N LYS A 169 -13.39 -9.85 2.54
CA LYS A 169 -13.97 -9.96 1.19
C LYS A 169 -13.08 -9.33 0.13
N PHE A 170 -12.45 -8.18 0.44
CA PHE A 170 -11.45 -7.59 -0.46
C PHE A 170 -10.23 -8.50 -0.59
N ALA A 171 -9.73 -9.03 0.53
CA ALA A 171 -8.56 -9.90 0.59
C ALA A 171 -8.70 -11.20 -0.20
N LEU A 172 -9.93 -11.68 -0.44
CA LEU A 172 -10.17 -12.83 -1.33
C LEU A 172 -9.66 -12.60 -2.76
N ASN A 173 -9.57 -11.35 -3.21
CA ASN A 173 -9.05 -11.00 -4.53
C ASN A 173 -7.52 -10.80 -4.53
N LEU A 174 -6.86 -10.92 -3.37
CA LEU A 174 -5.41 -10.83 -3.28
C LEU A 174 -4.78 -12.20 -3.59
N PRO A 175 -3.68 -12.23 -4.37
CA PRO A 175 -2.94 -13.46 -4.64
C PRO A 175 -2.47 -14.14 -3.35
N ALA A 176 -2.07 -13.35 -2.35
CA ALA A 176 -1.72 -13.82 -1.03
C ALA A 176 -2.46 -13.01 0.04
N ARG A 177 -2.90 -13.69 1.09
CA ARG A 177 -3.79 -13.09 2.09
C ARG A 177 -3.61 -13.68 3.49
N PHE A 178 -3.73 -12.82 4.49
CA PHE A 178 -3.96 -13.25 5.86
C PHE A 178 -5.44 -13.57 6.05
N ILE A 179 -5.72 -14.70 6.70
CA ILE A 179 -7.07 -15.11 7.09
C ILE A 179 -7.11 -15.44 8.57
N ARG A 180 -8.23 -15.14 9.22
CA ARG A 180 -8.56 -15.67 10.54
C ARG A 180 -9.11 -17.09 10.37
N GLU A 181 -8.62 -18.04 11.14
CA GLU A 181 -9.08 -19.43 11.11
C GLU A 181 -8.79 -20.10 12.46
N GLU A 182 -9.52 -21.16 12.78
CA GLU A 182 -9.19 -22.03 13.91
C GLU A 182 -8.06 -22.99 13.50
N ILE A 183 -7.03 -23.10 14.34
CA ILE A 183 -5.87 -23.96 14.14
C ILE A 183 -5.74 -24.85 15.38
N ASP A 184 -6.07 -26.12 15.23
CA ASP A 184 -6.02 -27.10 16.33
C ASP A 184 -6.82 -26.64 17.56
N GLU A 185 -8.07 -26.21 17.36
CA GLU A 185 -8.98 -25.68 18.39
C GLU A 185 -8.60 -24.30 18.96
N PHE A 186 -7.49 -23.71 18.49
CA PHE A 186 -7.08 -22.36 18.90
C PHE A 186 -7.42 -21.30 17.85
N PRO A 187 -7.85 -20.10 18.27
CA PRO A 187 -7.92 -18.94 17.39
C PRO A 187 -6.57 -18.71 16.70
N GLY A 188 -6.57 -18.54 15.38
CA GLY A 188 -5.34 -18.43 14.61
C GLY A 188 -5.44 -17.48 13.42
N ILE A 189 -4.28 -17.14 12.88
CA ILE A 189 -4.13 -16.41 11.63
C ILE A 189 -3.20 -17.21 10.73
N LYS A 190 -3.55 -17.35 9.45
CA LYS A 190 -2.69 -17.95 8.43
C LYS A 190 -2.42 -16.95 7.31
N LEU A 191 -1.20 -16.96 6.79
CA LEU A 191 -0.87 -16.36 5.51
C LEU A 191 -0.93 -17.46 4.44
N ILE A 192 -1.88 -17.32 3.52
CA ILE A 192 -1.99 -18.18 2.34
C ILE A 192 -1.26 -17.49 1.19
N GLY A 193 -0.26 -18.16 0.64
CA GLY A 193 0.47 -17.70 -0.55
C GLY A 193 -0.32 -17.89 -1.84
N PRO A 194 0.21 -17.36 -2.97
CA PRO A 194 -0.40 -17.58 -4.27
C PRO A 194 -0.53 -19.08 -4.57
N PRO A 195 -1.61 -19.51 -5.22
CA PRO A 195 -1.77 -20.91 -5.59
C PRO A 195 -0.65 -21.36 -6.52
N GLU A 196 -0.03 -22.49 -6.20
CA GLU A 196 1.01 -23.12 -7.02
C GLU A 196 0.50 -24.45 -7.61
N GLY A 197 0.95 -24.79 -8.82
CA GLY A 197 0.66 -26.06 -9.50
C GLY A 197 -0.12 -25.93 -10.81
N ALA A 198 0.23 -26.76 -11.81
CA ALA A 198 -0.33 -26.69 -13.16
C ALA A 198 -1.73 -27.32 -13.33
N ASN A 199 -2.14 -28.23 -12.44
CA ASN A 199 -3.38 -29.02 -12.59
C ASN A 199 -4.40 -28.81 -11.46
N ILE A 200 -3.96 -28.54 -10.23
CA ILE A 200 -4.82 -28.14 -9.10
C ILE A 200 -4.08 -27.02 -8.35
N PRO A 201 -4.52 -25.76 -8.45
CA PRO A 201 -3.92 -24.66 -7.70
C PRO A 201 -4.13 -24.90 -6.19
N LEU A 202 -3.07 -25.28 -5.47
CA LEU A 202 -3.10 -25.41 -4.01
C LEU A 202 -2.43 -24.18 -3.40
N GLY A 203 -3.20 -23.42 -2.60
CA GLY A 203 -2.65 -22.34 -1.79
C GLY A 203 -1.80 -22.92 -0.67
N ARG A 204 -0.50 -22.59 -0.64
CA ARG A 204 0.39 -23.00 0.44
C ARG A 204 0.25 -22.05 1.62
N VAL A 205 0.19 -22.60 2.83
CA VAL A 205 0.33 -21.81 4.07
C VAL A 205 1.81 -21.43 4.22
N LEU A 206 2.11 -20.13 4.15
CA LEU A 206 3.47 -19.59 4.25
C LEU A 206 3.83 -19.20 5.68
N TRP A 207 2.84 -18.86 6.49
CA TRP A 207 3.00 -18.46 7.88
C TRP A 207 1.71 -18.73 8.64
N SER A 208 1.81 -19.05 9.92
CA SER A 208 0.65 -19.19 10.80
C SER A 208 1.03 -18.88 12.24
N MET A 209 0.07 -18.36 13.00
CA MET A 209 0.20 -18.11 14.43
C MET A 209 -1.11 -18.45 15.14
N THR A 210 -1.01 -19.10 16.29
CA THR A 210 -2.14 -19.37 17.19
C THR A 210 -2.12 -18.40 18.37
N PHE A 211 -3.29 -18.20 18.96
CA PHE A 211 -3.53 -17.26 20.07
C PHE A 211 -4.28 -17.97 21.19
N GLY A 212 -4.11 -17.46 22.42
CA GLY A 212 -4.83 -17.99 23.58
C GLY A 212 -6.32 -17.65 23.58
N ASP A 213 -6.73 -16.59 22.86
CA ASP A 213 -8.12 -16.16 22.73
C ASP A 213 -8.35 -15.38 21.42
N ASP A 214 -9.63 -15.19 21.08
CA ASP A 214 -10.06 -14.43 19.90
C ASP A 214 -9.65 -12.95 19.99
N PHE A 215 -9.56 -12.39 21.20
CA PHE A 215 -9.28 -10.97 21.40
C PHE A 215 -7.85 -10.64 20.95
N ALA A 216 -6.86 -11.43 21.34
CA ALA A 216 -5.47 -11.28 20.92
C ALA A 216 -5.31 -11.49 19.40
N ARG A 217 -5.98 -12.51 18.85
CA ARG A 217 -6.02 -12.78 17.41
C ARG A 217 -6.57 -11.59 16.64
N ASP A 218 -7.75 -11.10 17.03
CA ASP A 218 -8.45 -10.02 16.33
C ASP A 218 -7.68 -8.70 16.39
N ARG A 219 -6.93 -8.43 17.47
CA ARG A 219 -6.02 -7.28 17.52
C ARG A 219 -4.88 -7.37 16.53
N LEU A 220 -4.23 -8.53 16.41
CA LEU A 220 -3.20 -8.69 15.38
C LEU A 220 -3.81 -8.60 13.98
N PHE A 221 -4.98 -9.20 13.77
CA PHE A 221 -5.65 -9.15 12.47
C PHE A 221 -6.05 -7.72 12.07
N ALA A 222 -6.56 -6.92 13.00
CA ALA A 222 -6.82 -5.50 12.77
C ALA A 222 -5.53 -4.76 12.38
N TRP A 223 -4.43 -5.01 13.09
CA TRP A 223 -3.11 -4.44 12.76
C TRP A 223 -2.64 -4.82 11.35
N LEU A 224 -2.86 -6.08 10.94
CA LEU A 224 -2.55 -6.54 9.58
C LEU A 224 -3.42 -5.85 8.51
N ILE A 225 -4.71 -5.66 8.77
CA ILE A 225 -5.64 -5.01 7.82
C ILE A 225 -5.23 -3.56 7.52
N HIS A 226 -4.71 -2.84 8.51
CA HIS A 226 -4.19 -1.48 8.29
C HIS A 226 -3.03 -1.43 7.28
N ARG A 227 -2.41 -2.56 6.98
CA ARG A 227 -1.22 -2.70 6.13
C ARG A 227 -1.47 -3.63 4.94
N LEU A 228 -2.72 -3.69 4.47
CA LEU A 228 -3.11 -4.52 3.31
C LEU A 228 -2.25 -4.25 2.05
N ASP A 229 -1.80 -3.02 1.84
CA ASP A 229 -0.87 -2.68 0.74
C ASP A 229 0.50 -3.36 0.87
N ARG A 230 0.87 -3.82 2.07
CA ARG A 230 2.15 -4.45 2.37
C ARG A 230 2.13 -5.96 2.31
N TRP A 231 0.95 -6.57 2.24
CA TRP A 231 0.80 -8.02 2.27
C TRP A 231 1.55 -8.73 1.14
N GLU A 232 1.62 -8.13 -0.06
CA GLU A 232 2.39 -8.65 -1.19
C GLU A 232 3.89 -8.72 -0.86
N ALA A 233 4.46 -7.65 -0.32
CA ALA A 233 5.87 -7.60 0.09
C ALA A 233 6.17 -8.57 1.24
N TRP A 234 5.27 -8.66 2.22
CA TRP A 234 5.41 -9.59 3.35
C TRP A 234 5.27 -11.05 2.94
N THR A 235 4.44 -11.33 1.92
CA THR A 235 4.35 -12.66 1.31
C THR A 235 5.67 -13.02 0.62
N ALA A 236 6.26 -12.09 -0.13
CA ALA A 236 7.57 -12.32 -0.74
C ALA A 236 8.64 -12.59 0.32
N LEU A 237 8.61 -11.87 1.45
CA LEU A 237 9.51 -12.12 2.59
C LEU A 237 9.33 -13.54 3.14
N ALA A 238 8.10 -13.96 3.43
CA ALA A 238 7.82 -15.30 3.94
C ALA A 238 8.19 -16.42 2.95
N SER A 239 7.93 -16.21 1.65
CA SER A 239 8.27 -17.18 0.61
C SER A 239 9.78 -17.32 0.39
N LEU A 240 10.53 -16.22 0.44
CA LEU A 240 11.97 -16.21 0.15
C LEU A 240 12.84 -16.50 1.38
N GLN A 241 12.43 -16.01 2.55
CA GLN A 241 13.22 -16.07 3.79
C GLN A 241 12.57 -16.92 4.89
N GLY A 242 11.36 -17.43 4.66
CA GLY A 242 10.65 -18.32 5.56
C GLY A 242 9.75 -17.61 6.58
N ALA A 243 8.92 -18.40 7.26
CA ALA A 243 7.94 -17.92 8.23
C ALA A 243 8.59 -17.16 9.42
N GLN A 244 9.76 -17.61 9.87
CA GLN A 244 10.47 -16.97 10.98
C GLN A 244 10.86 -15.52 10.66
N ALA A 245 11.39 -15.27 9.46
CA ALA A 245 11.76 -13.93 9.03
C ALA A 245 10.55 -12.98 9.03
N LEU A 246 9.37 -13.47 8.65
CA LEU A 246 8.13 -12.68 8.71
C LEU A 246 7.71 -12.39 10.17
N SER A 247 7.79 -13.37 11.07
CA SER A 247 7.50 -13.15 12.49
C SER A 247 8.44 -12.12 13.11
N GLU A 248 9.74 -12.21 12.83
CA GLU A 248 10.74 -11.24 13.30
C GLU A 248 10.48 -9.84 12.73
N HIS A 249 10.10 -9.75 11.46
CA HIS A 249 9.71 -8.49 10.83
C HIS A 249 8.50 -7.87 11.54
N PHE A 250 7.45 -8.64 11.80
CA PHE A 250 6.28 -8.15 12.55
C PHE A 250 6.62 -7.67 13.95
N LEU A 251 7.50 -8.36 14.67
CA LEU A 251 7.96 -7.91 15.98
C LEU A 251 8.67 -6.56 15.88
N GLN A 252 9.57 -6.40 14.89
CA GLN A 252 10.29 -5.15 14.68
C GLN A 252 9.38 -4.00 14.30
N LEU A 253 8.39 -4.23 13.42
CA LEU A 253 7.39 -3.22 13.06
C LEU A 253 6.57 -2.83 14.30
N ARG A 254 6.12 -3.81 15.07
CA ARG A 254 5.30 -3.58 16.25
C ARG A 254 6.01 -2.73 17.30
N PHE A 255 7.31 -2.94 17.54
CA PHE A 255 8.10 -2.14 18.46
C PHE A 255 8.50 -0.77 17.90
N ALA A 256 8.68 -0.65 16.57
CA ALA A 256 8.93 0.64 15.94
C ALA A 256 7.72 1.59 16.10
N ASP A 257 6.51 1.05 16.11
CA ASP A 257 5.24 1.79 16.27
C ASP A 257 4.93 2.20 17.73
N GLU A 258 5.73 1.73 18.71
CA GLU A 258 5.54 2.06 20.13
C GLU A 258 6.19 3.39 20.50
N PRO A 259 5.49 4.29 21.22
CA PRO A 259 6.13 5.47 21.76
C PRO A 259 7.16 5.04 22.80
N LEU A 260 8.37 5.59 22.71
CA LEU A 260 9.31 5.52 23.82
C LEU A 260 8.72 6.34 24.97
N GLU A 261 8.20 5.67 26.00
CA GLU A 261 7.88 6.33 27.27
C GLU A 261 9.19 6.77 27.93
N THR A 262 9.71 7.92 27.52
CA THR A 262 10.64 8.68 28.34
C THR A 262 9.80 9.43 29.36
N GLY A 263 9.86 8.97 30.61
CA GLY A 263 9.18 9.61 31.74
C GLY A 263 9.57 11.06 31.97
#